data_AF-A0A9P0EM58-F1
#
_entry.id   AF-A0A9P0EM58-F1
#
_cell.length_a   1.000
_cell.length_b   1.000
_cell.length_c   1.000
_cell.angle_alpha   90.00
_cell.angle_beta   90.00
_cell.angle_gamma   90.00
#
_symmetry.space_group_name_H-M   'P 1'
#
loop_
_entity.id
_entity.type
_entity.pdbx_description
1 polymer ?
#
loop_
_entity_poly.entity_id
_entity_poly.type
_entity_poly.pdbx_seq_one_letter_code
_entity_poly.pdbx_strand_id
1 'polypeptide(L)'
;MKFTLAFLLALPALSLAQPVAVDEPSTTSAVATPTATPDLSVCEEQAGGYSRYCARCEPLCAGRAGDVYAQCLFSVFTAVNYNDSQCWQHGGNDCANKAVDKVCGTSS
;
A
#
# COMPACT_ATOMS: atom_id res chain seq x y z
N MET A 1 37.27 5.06 -30.30
CA MET A 1 37.56 4.35 -29.03
C MET A 1 36.26 3.67 -28.58
N LYS A 2 36.20 2.33 -28.56
CA LYS A 2 35.05 1.55 -28.05
C LYS A 2 35.32 1.25 -26.58
N PHE A 3 34.46 1.68 -25.67
CA PHE A 3 34.53 1.32 -24.25
C PHE A 3 33.45 0.28 -23.95
N THR A 4 33.90 -0.96 -23.86
CA THR A 4 33.15 -2.11 -23.38
C THR A 4 33.06 -2.03 -21.86
N LEU A 5 31.86 -1.99 -21.30
CA LEU A 5 31.63 -2.08 -19.86
C LEU A 5 30.66 -3.23 -19.59
N ALA A 6 31.24 -4.39 -19.27
CA ALA A 6 30.52 -5.54 -18.73
C ALA A 6 30.45 -5.39 -17.21
N PHE A 7 29.27 -5.06 -16.68
CA PHE A 7 28.99 -5.15 -15.25
C PHE A 7 28.35 -6.51 -14.96
N LEU A 8 29.18 -7.44 -14.46
CA LEU A 8 28.75 -8.66 -13.79
C LEU A 8 28.43 -8.29 -12.33
N LEU A 9 27.13 -8.22 -12.00
CA LEU A 9 26.69 -8.09 -10.61
C LEU A 9 26.40 -9.48 -10.05
N ALA A 10 27.27 -9.91 -9.14
CA ALA A 10 27.09 -11.09 -8.32
C ALA A 10 25.88 -10.91 -7.40
N LEU A 11 24.92 -11.84 -7.47
CA LEU A 11 23.80 -11.93 -6.53
C LEU A 11 24.26 -12.68 -5.27
N PRO A 12 24.08 -12.11 -4.06
CA PRO A 12 24.19 -12.89 -2.84
C PRO A 12 22.97 -13.83 -2.72
N ALA A 13 23.25 -15.12 -2.58
CA ALA A 13 22.26 -16.15 -2.29
C ALA A 13 21.68 -15.93 -0.87
N LEU A 14 20.39 -15.59 -0.80
CA LEU A 14 19.64 -15.59 0.45
C LEU A 14 19.07 -16.99 0.67
N SER A 15 19.68 -17.72 1.59
CA SER A 15 19.15 -18.97 2.14
C SER A 15 18.51 -18.67 3.49
N LEU A 16 17.20 -18.80 3.60
CA LEU A 16 16.47 -18.78 4.86
C LEU A 16 15.46 -19.93 4.86
N ALA A 17 15.80 -20.99 5.57
CA ALA A 17 14.92 -22.14 5.78
C ALA A 17 14.84 -22.48 7.28
N GLN A 18 13.58 -22.54 7.75
CA GLN A 18 13.05 -23.26 8.93
C GLN A 18 13.18 -22.62 10.33
N PRO A 19 12.28 -22.92 11.30
CA PRO A 19 11.20 -23.93 11.29
C PRO A 19 9.78 -23.39 11.58
N VAL A 20 8.81 -24.19 11.15
CA VAL A 20 7.40 -24.15 11.54
C VAL A 20 7.27 -24.51 13.03
N ALA A 21 6.69 -23.62 13.81
CA ALA A 21 6.14 -23.94 15.13
C ALA A 21 4.61 -24.07 14.98
N VAL A 22 4.13 -25.29 15.13
CA VAL A 22 2.74 -25.63 15.45
C VAL A 22 2.60 -25.51 16.96
N ASP A 23 1.65 -24.70 17.43
CA ASP A 23 1.03 -24.87 18.74
C ASP A 23 -0.43 -24.36 18.70
N GLU A 24 -1.27 -25.04 19.46
CA GLU A 24 -2.73 -25.22 19.30
C GLU A 24 -3.60 -24.05 19.85
N PRO A 25 -4.94 -24.05 19.67
CA PRO A 25 -5.78 -22.88 19.76
C PRO A 25 -6.17 -22.57 21.22
N SER A 26 -5.63 -21.48 21.76
CA SER A 26 -6.23 -20.85 22.94
C SER A 26 -7.47 -20.08 22.54
N THR A 27 -8.63 -20.65 22.86
CA THR A 27 -9.95 -20.02 22.71
C THR A 27 -10.07 -18.89 23.73
N THR A 28 -9.56 -17.71 23.38
CA THR A 28 -9.94 -16.45 24.02
C THR A 28 -11.08 -15.88 23.19
N SER A 29 -12.29 -15.89 23.73
CA SER A 29 -13.38 -15.07 23.22
C SER A 29 -13.02 -13.61 23.43
N ALA A 30 -12.25 -13.05 22.48
CA ALA A 30 -12.14 -11.61 22.32
C ALA A 30 -13.54 -11.13 21.93
N VAL A 31 -14.23 -10.49 22.89
CA VAL A 31 -15.41 -9.68 22.58
C VAL A 31 -14.96 -8.69 21.52
N ALA A 32 -15.47 -8.85 20.30
CA ALA A 32 -15.24 -7.90 19.23
C ALA A 32 -15.83 -6.57 19.68
N THR A 33 -14.99 -5.70 20.24
CA THR A 33 -15.30 -4.29 20.42
C THR A 33 -15.84 -3.81 19.08
N PRO A 34 -17.01 -3.14 19.02
CA PRO A 34 -17.52 -2.63 17.75
C PRO A 34 -16.42 -1.77 17.15
N THR A 35 -15.87 -2.20 16.01
CA THR A 35 -14.91 -1.43 15.23
C THR A 35 -15.59 -0.10 14.98
N ALA A 36 -15.16 0.93 15.71
CA ALA A 36 -15.59 2.29 15.45
C ALA A 36 -15.41 2.53 13.95
N THR A 37 -16.41 3.12 13.30
CA THR A 37 -16.29 3.52 11.89
C THR A 37 -14.94 4.22 11.74
N PRO A 38 -14.04 3.72 10.87
CA PRO A 38 -12.69 4.28 10.78
C PRO A 38 -12.84 5.77 10.49
N ASP A 39 -12.23 6.60 11.34
CA ASP A 39 -12.19 8.04 11.09
C ASP A 39 -11.33 8.28 9.86
N LEU A 40 -11.99 8.56 8.74
CA LEU A 40 -11.35 8.78 7.46
C LEU A 40 -10.82 10.21 7.33
N SER A 41 -11.00 11.09 8.32
CA SER A 41 -10.55 12.49 8.26
C SER A 41 -9.06 12.61 7.90
N VAL A 42 -8.21 11.85 8.59
CA VAL A 42 -6.76 11.78 8.32
C VAL A 42 -6.51 11.29 6.89
N CYS A 43 -7.28 10.32 6.43
CA CYS A 43 -7.16 9.86 5.05
C CYS A 43 -7.54 10.95 4.05
N GLU A 44 -8.65 11.66 4.26
CA GLU A 44 -9.12 12.72 3.36
C GLU A 44 -8.09 13.86 3.26
N GLU A 45 -7.47 14.23 4.38
CA GLU A 45 -6.37 15.19 4.42
C GLU A 45 -5.15 14.73 3.63
N GLN A 46 -4.73 13.47 3.79
CA GLN A 46 -3.57 12.92 3.08
C GLN A 46 -3.85 12.61 1.59
N ALA A 47 -5.09 12.25 1.26
CA ALA A 47 -5.49 11.83 -0.07
C ALA A 47 -5.69 13.01 -1.03
N GLY A 48 -6.03 14.19 -0.51
CA GLY A 48 -6.32 15.37 -1.32
C GLY A 48 -7.37 15.08 -2.40
N GLY A 49 -7.00 15.23 -3.68
CA GLY A 49 -7.89 14.98 -4.82
C GLY A 49 -8.38 13.52 -4.96
N TYR A 50 -7.82 12.59 -4.18
CA TYR A 50 -8.17 11.17 -4.16
C TYR A 50 -9.02 10.78 -2.94
N SER A 51 -9.51 11.73 -2.14
CA SER A 51 -10.28 11.47 -0.91
C SER A 51 -11.44 10.50 -1.06
N ARG A 52 -12.13 10.51 -2.21
CA ARG A 52 -13.21 9.55 -2.54
C ARG A 52 -12.78 8.06 -2.51
N TYR A 53 -11.48 7.79 -2.54
CA TYR A 53 -10.92 6.44 -2.50
C TYR A 53 -10.44 6.02 -1.10
N CYS A 54 -10.65 6.85 -0.08
CA CYS A 54 -10.19 6.59 1.28
C CYS A 54 -10.63 5.26 1.85
N ALA A 55 -11.94 4.94 1.78
CA ALA A 55 -12.46 3.66 2.27
C ALA A 55 -11.81 2.43 1.62
N ARG A 56 -11.24 2.60 0.42
CA ARG A 56 -10.61 1.54 -0.35
C ARG A 56 -9.11 1.42 -0.08
N CYS A 57 -8.44 2.55 0.16
CA CYS A 57 -7.00 2.60 0.38
C CYS A 57 -6.61 2.50 1.87
N GLU A 58 -7.49 2.91 2.78
CA GLU A 58 -7.26 2.90 4.23
C GLU A 58 -6.87 1.52 4.78
N PRO A 59 -7.48 0.40 4.36
CA PRO A 59 -7.13 -0.93 4.89
C PRO A 59 -5.65 -1.33 4.67
N LEU A 60 -4.95 -0.73 3.70
CA LEU A 60 -3.50 -0.94 3.52
C LEU A 60 -2.66 -0.42 4.70
N CYS A 61 -3.20 0.51 5.45
CA CYS A 61 -2.59 1.14 6.61
C CYS A 61 -3.19 0.66 7.93
N ALA A 62 -4.09 -0.33 7.89
CA ALA A 62 -4.70 -0.92 9.06
C ALA A 62 -3.64 -1.42 10.07
N GLY A 63 -3.91 -1.21 11.36
CA GLY A 63 -3.00 -1.58 12.45
C GLY A 63 -1.90 -0.57 12.74
N ARG A 64 -1.81 0.54 11.98
CA ARG A 64 -0.97 1.69 12.31
C ARG A 64 -1.78 2.71 13.10
N ALA A 65 -1.13 3.55 13.89
CA ALA A 65 -1.77 4.60 14.69
C ALA A 65 -0.98 5.92 14.64
N GLY A 66 -1.66 7.02 14.95
CA GLY A 66 -1.07 8.36 15.02
C GLY A 66 -0.33 8.76 13.73
N ASP A 67 0.85 9.35 13.87
CA ASP A 67 1.65 9.85 12.76
C ASP A 67 2.06 8.74 11.77
N VAL A 68 2.25 7.51 12.25
CA VAL A 68 2.62 6.36 11.39
C VAL A 68 1.48 5.98 10.45
N TYR A 69 0.23 6.15 10.89
CA TYR A 69 -0.94 5.93 10.04
C TYR A 69 -1.07 7.03 8.98
N ALA A 70 -0.94 8.30 9.37
CA ALA A 70 -0.94 9.43 8.43
C ALA A 70 0.19 9.30 7.38
N GLN A 71 1.40 8.94 7.80
CA GLN A 71 2.53 8.75 6.90
C GLN A 71 2.34 7.57 5.93
N CYS A 72 1.67 6.50 6.38
CA CYS A 72 1.28 5.39 5.51
C CYS A 72 0.29 5.86 4.43
N LEU A 73 -0.77 6.56 4.82
CA LEU A 73 -1.76 7.09 3.87
C LEU A 73 -1.13 8.05 2.87
N PHE A 74 -0.29 8.97 3.35
CA PHE A 74 0.47 9.88 2.48
C PHE A 74 1.31 9.11 1.46
N SER A 75 2.00 8.04 1.87
CA SER A 75 2.78 7.20 0.97
C SER A 75 1.91 6.49 -0.07
N VAL A 76 0.76 5.95 0.34
CA VAL A 76 -0.21 5.30 -0.55
C VAL A 76 -0.72 6.29 -1.61
N PHE A 77 -1.18 7.46 -1.21
CA PHE A 77 -1.71 8.46 -2.15
C PHE A 77 -0.63 9.13 -2.99
N THR A 78 0.61 9.22 -2.50
CA THR A 78 1.77 9.60 -3.32
C THR A 78 2.01 8.59 -4.44
N ALA A 79 1.91 7.29 -4.13
CA ALA A 79 2.02 6.24 -5.15
C ALA A 79 0.86 6.27 -6.15
N VAL A 80 -0.38 6.53 -5.69
CA VAL A 80 -1.53 6.75 -6.59
C VAL A 80 -1.24 7.91 -7.53
N ASN A 81 -0.85 9.06 -6.99
CA ASN A 81 -0.57 10.26 -7.79
C ASN A 81 0.54 10.05 -8.81
N TYR A 82 1.59 9.31 -8.45
CA TYR A 82 2.64 8.92 -9.38
C TYR A 82 2.08 8.10 -10.55
N ASN A 83 1.28 7.07 -10.28
CA ASN A 83 0.70 6.22 -11.33
C ASN A 83 -0.33 6.98 -12.20
N ASP A 84 -1.13 7.87 -11.60
CA ASP A 84 -2.08 8.73 -12.34
C ASP A 84 -1.30 9.65 -13.29
N SER A 85 -0.25 10.31 -12.78
CA SER A 85 0.63 11.17 -13.57
C SER A 85 1.31 10.41 -14.72
N GLN A 86 1.78 9.18 -14.47
CA GLN A 86 2.37 8.34 -15.52
C GLN A 86 1.34 7.97 -16.59
N CYS A 87 0.12 7.63 -16.21
CA CYS A 87 -0.95 7.33 -17.14
C CYS A 87 -1.27 8.53 -18.04
N TRP A 88 -1.42 9.74 -17.48
CA TRP A 88 -1.64 10.96 -18.25
C TRP A 88 -0.50 11.28 -19.22
N GLN A 89 0.75 11.10 -18.79
CA GLN A 89 1.93 11.34 -19.63
C GLN A 89 2.00 10.43 -20.86
N HIS A 90 1.30 9.29 -20.85
CA HIS A 90 1.27 8.33 -21.95
C HIS A 90 -0.07 8.34 -22.71
N GLY A 91 -0.89 9.38 -22.53
CA GLY A 91 -2.18 9.54 -23.22
C GLY A 91 -3.25 8.55 -22.74
N GLY A 92 -3.13 8.05 -21.51
CA GLY A 92 -4.11 7.15 -20.92
C GLY A 92 -5.46 7.81 -20.66
N ASN A 93 -6.45 6.96 -20.37
CA ASN A 93 -7.77 7.38 -19.91
C ASN A 93 -8.03 6.83 -18.52
N ASP A 94 -8.99 7.44 -17.81
CA ASP A 94 -9.44 6.97 -16.50
C ASP A 94 -8.29 6.74 -15.50
N CYS A 95 -7.29 7.63 -15.56
CA CYS A 95 -5.99 7.41 -14.93
C CYS A 95 -6.07 7.35 -13.41
N ALA A 96 -6.96 8.15 -12.78
CA ALA A 96 -7.20 8.11 -11.35
C ALA A 96 -7.71 6.74 -10.88
N ASN A 97 -8.74 6.17 -11.52
CA ASN A 97 -9.26 4.86 -11.14
C ASN A 97 -8.21 3.77 -11.37
N LYS A 98 -7.52 3.77 -12.51
CA LYS A 98 -6.45 2.79 -12.81
C LYS A 98 -5.28 2.88 -11.82
N ALA A 99 -4.91 4.08 -11.41
CA ALA A 99 -3.86 4.29 -10.42
C ALA A 99 -4.27 3.75 -9.06
N VAL A 100 -5.51 4.02 -8.63
CA VAL A 100 -6.06 3.47 -7.38
C VAL A 100 -6.21 1.95 -7.47
N ASP A 101 -6.63 1.38 -8.61
CA ASP A 101 -6.67 -0.08 -8.86
C ASP A 101 -5.31 -0.73 -8.67
N LYS A 102 -4.27 -0.06 -9.16
CA LYS A 102 -2.91 -0.57 -9.06
C LYS A 102 -2.33 -0.50 -7.65
N VAL A 103 -2.67 0.51 -6.86
CA VAL A 103 -2.10 0.72 -5.52
C VAL A 103 -2.98 0.12 -4.43
N CYS A 104 -4.28 0.37 -4.47
CA CYS A 104 -5.24 0.00 -3.43
C CYS A 104 -6.02 -1.29 -3.75
N GLY A 105 -5.76 -1.93 -4.90
CA GLY A 105 -6.51 -3.11 -5.35
C GLY A 105 -7.94 -2.77 -5.77
N THR A 106 -8.60 -3.61 -6.57
CA THR A 106 -9.96 -3.32 -7.05
C THR A 106 -11.00 -3.50 -5.94
N SER A 107 -11.96 -2.57 -5.83
CA SER A 107 -13.15 -2.76 -4.98
C SER A 107 -13.93 -3.97 -5.49
N SER A 108 -13.97 -5.04 -4.69
CA SER A 108 -14.73 -6.27 -4.95
C SER A 108 -16.18 -6.11 -4.53
#